data_AF-A0A376ZZK7-F1
#
_entry.id   AF-A0A376ZZK7-F1
#
_cell.length_a   1.000
_cell.length_b   1.000
_cell.length_c   1.000
_cell.angle_alpha   90.00
_cell.angle_beta   90.00
_cell.angle_gamma   90.00
#
_symmetry.space_group_name_H-M   'P 1'
#
loop_
_entity.id
_entity.type
_entity.pdbx_description
1 polymer ?
#
loop_
_entity_poly.entity_id
_entity_poly.type
_entity_poly.pdbx_seq_one_letter_code
_entity_poly.pdbx_strand_id
1 'polypeptide(L)' 'MAICKHLGGGQVYIPRGQVLDSLIRDLRIWNDFNGRNVHELAIRHGVTFNTVYKAIRRMRRIKYRQCSPPLF' A
#
# COMPACT_ATOMS: atom_id res chain seq x y z
N MET A 1 8.65 -15.54 18.50
CA MET A 1 7.47 -14.99 19.22
C MET A 1 7.36 -13.49 18.95
N ALA A 2 6.90 -13.03 17.79
CA ALA A 2 6.81 -11.57 17.51
C ALA A 2 5.58 -11.20 16.65
N ILE A 3 5.20 -12.08 15.71
CA ILE A 3 4.09 -11.86 14.80
C ILE A 3 2.75 -11.82 15.55
N CYS A 4 2.54 -12.72 16.52
CA CYS A 4 1.32 -12.80 17.32
C CYS A 4 1.13 -11.63 18.30
N LYS A 5 2.17 -10.88 18.69
CA LYS A 5 2.02 -9.73 19.61
C LYS A 5 1.55 -8.47 18.89
N HIS A 6 1.82 -8.35 17.59
CA HIS A 6 1.36 -7.22 16.78
C HIS A 6 0.03 -7.49 16.05
N LEU A 7 -0.31 -8.78 15.83
CA LEU A 7 -1.51 -9.21 15.09
C LEU A 7 -2.53 -9.96 15.97
N GLY A 8 -2.22 -10.20 17.25
CA GLY A 8 -3.02 -11.04 18.15
C GLY A 8 -4.19 -10.29 18.75
N GLY A 9 -5.32 -10.32 18.07
CA GLY A 9 -6.61 -9.89 18.64
C GLY A 9 -7.72 -9.68 17.62
N GLY A 10 -7.38 -9.42 16.35
CA GLY A 10 -8.36 -9.21 15.29
C GLY A 10 -8.23 -10.22 14.16
N GLN A 11 -9.34 -10.63 13.56
CA GLN A 11 -9.32 -11.32 12.27
C GLN A 11 -8.68 -10.41 11.22
N VAL A 12 -7.43 -10.73 10.84
CA VAL A 12 -6.78 -10.07 9.72
C VAL A 12 -7.30 -10.73 8.45
N TYR A 13 -8.13 -10.00 7.72
CA TYR A 13 -8.59 -10.45 6.41
C TYR A 13 -7.41 -10.43 5.45
N ILE A 14 -6.93 -11.63 5.09
CA ILE A 14 -5.96 -11.82 4.01
C ILE A 14 -6.76 -11.98 2.71
N PRO A 15 -6.82 -10.96 1.84
CA PRO A 15 -7.49 -11.13 0.55
C PRO A 15 -6.77 -12.24 -0.24
N ARG A 16 -7.52 -13.14 -0.87
CA ARG A 16 -6.96 -14.16 -1.79
C ARG A 16 -7.14 -13.73 -3.25
N GLY A 17 -6.20 -14.15 -4.11
CA GLY A 17 -6.26 -13.93 -5.56
C GLY A 17 -5.81 -12.54 -6.02
N GLN A 18 -6.42 -12.04 -7.10
CA GLN A 18 -6.00 -10.81 -7.83
C GLN A 18 -5.90 -9.54 -6.97
N VAL A 19 -6.68 -9.49 -5.88
CA VAL A 19 -6.65 -8.36 -4.94
C VAL A 19 -5.34 -8.34 -4.16
N LEU A 20 -4.80 -9.50 -3.79
CA LEU A 20 -3.52 -9.61 -3.09
C LEU A 20 -2.37 -9.23 -4.01
N ASP A 21 -2.34 -9.73 -5.24
CA ASP A 21 -1.33 -9.35 -6.24
C ASP A 21 -1.33 -7.84 -6.50
N SER A 22 -2.52 -7.24 -6.62
CA SER A 22 -2.65 -5.79 -6.76
C SER A 22 -2.12 -5.05 -5.54
N LEU A 23 -2.40 -5.55 -4.33
CA LEU A 23 -1.91 -4.96 -3.08
C LEU A 23 -0.39 -5.07 -2.96
N ILE A 24 0.19 -6.23 -3.29
CA ILE A 24 1.64 -6.46 -3.30
C ILE A 24 2.31 -5.54 -4.31
N ARG A 25 1.71 -5.37 -5.49
CA ARG A 25 2.21 -4.42 -6.50
C ARG A 25 2.17 -2.99 -5.98
N ASP A 26 1.06 -2.56 -5.39
CA ASP A 26 0.92 -1.22 -4.82
C ASP A 26 1.94 -0.98 -3.69
N LEU A 27 2.21 -2.00 -2.87
CA LEU A 27 3.22 -1.98 -1.81
C LEU A 27 4.64 -1.85 -2.36
N ARG A 28 4.99 -2.59 -3.41
CA ARG A 28 6.30 -2.49 -4.08
C ARG A 28 6.50 -1.09 -4.65
N ILE A 29 5.51 -0.59 -5.40
CA ILE A 29 5.53 0.77 -5.95
C ILE A 29 5.71 1.82 -4.85
N TRP A 30 5.02 1.65 -3.72
CA TRP A 30 5.15 2.57 -2.58
C TRP A 30 6.53 2.49 -1.91
N ASN A 31 7.10 1.30 -1.78
CA ASN A 31 8.41 1.10 -1.18
C ASN A 31 9.53 1.73 -2.01
N ASP A 32 9.44 1.64 -3.34
CA ASP A 32 10.39 2.27 -4.27
C ASP A 32 10.09 3.78 -4.51
N PHE A 33 8.99 4.32 -3.95
CA PHE A 33 8.59 5.71 -4.18
C PHE A 33 9.29 6.72 -3.27
N ASN A 34 10.21 7.49 -3.85
CA ASN A 34 10.96 8.57 -3.20
C ASN A 34 10.31 9.97 -3.31
N GLY A 35 9.01 10.08 -3.62
CA GLY A 35 8.31 11.38 -3.68
C GLY A 35 8.34 12.09 -5.04
N ARG A 36 9.41 11.90 -5.83
CA ARG A 36 9.56 12.50 -7.16
C ARG A 36 9.74 11.49 -8.30
N ASN A 37 9.81 10.20 -8.00
CA ASN A 37 10.21 9.17 -8.97
C ASN A 37 9.05 8.45 -9.70
N VAL A 38 7.90 9.10 -9.88
CA VAL A 38 6.71 8.47 -10.48
C VAL A 38 6.98 7.97 -11.90
N HIS A 39 7.78 8.71 -12.67
CA HIS A 39 8.06 8.41 -14.07
C HIS A 39 8.96 7.20 -14.25
N GLU A 40 10.03 7.11 -13.47
CA GLU A 40 10.92 5.93 -13.52
C GLU A 40 10.21 4.68 -12.97
N LEU A 41 9.37 4.82 -11.95
CA LEU A 41 8.55 3.72 -11.42
C LEU A 41 7.58 3.15 -12.45
N ALA A 42 6.92 4.03 -13.23
CA ALA A 42 6.02 3.61 -14.28
C ALA A 42 6.74 2.74 -15.33
N ILE A 43 7.95 3.16 -15.72
CA ILE A 43 8.80 2.44 -16.67
C ILE A 43 9.31 1.12 -16.06
N ARG A 44 9.88 1.18 -14.86
CA ARG A 44 10.49 0.02 -14.17
C ARG A 44 9.49 -1.09 -13.89
N HIS A 45 8.25 -0.73 -13.54
CA HIS A 45 7.19 -1.70 -13.26
C HIS A 45 6.29 -1.98 -14.47
N GLY A 46 6.52 -1.34 -15.62
CA GLY A 46 5.69 -1.51 -16.83
C GLY A 46 4.21 -1.14 -16.61
N VAL A 47 3.94 -0.16 -15.75
CA VAL A 47 2.58 0.27 -15.40
C VAL A 47 2.34 1.72 -15.81
N THR A 48 1.09 2.06 -16.08
CA THR A 48 0.70 3.43 -16.40
C THR A 48 0.92 4.36 -15.20
N PHE A 49 1.28 5.62 -15.48
CA PHE A 49 1.36 6.70 -14.48
C PHE A 49 0.14 6.76 -13.57
N ASN A 50 -1.06 6.62 -14.15
CA ASN A 50 -2.32 6.66 -13.42
C ASN A 50 -2.41 5.54 -12.36
N THR A 51 -1.85 4.37 -12.64
CA THR A 51 -1.80 3.23 -11.71
C THR A 51 -0.85 3.53 -10.56
N VAL A 52 0.32 4.11 -10.84
CA VAL A 52 1.28 4.55 -9.81
C VAL A 52 0.64 5.61 -8.89
N TYR A 53 -0.04 6.61 -9.45
CA TYR A 53 -0.77 7.62 -8.67
C TYR A 53 -1.89 7.02 -7.83
N LYS A 54 -2.64 6.04 -8.36
CA LYS A 54 -3.68 5.31 -7.60
C LYS A 54 -3.08 4.55 -6.41
N ALA A 55 -1.95 3.86 -6.61
CA ALA A 55 -1.23 3.15 -5.54
C ALA A 55 -0.80 4.13 -4.43
N ILE A 56 -0.16 5.24 -4.80
CA ILE A 56 0.27 6.30 -3.87
C ILE A 56 -0.93 6.86 -3.09
N ARG A 57 -2.03 7.18 -3.77
CA ARG A 57 -3.24 7.74 -3.14
C ARG A 57 -3.86 6.74 -2.15
N ARG A 58 -3.88 5.45 -2.50
CA ARG A 58 -4.37 4.38 -1.62
C ARG A 58 -3.53 4.28 -0.35
N MET A 59 -2.20 4.30 -0.49
CA MET A 59 -1.29 4.19 0.64
C MET A 59 -1.36 5.41 1.57
N ARG A 60 -1.51 6.62 1.00
CA ARG A 60 -1.76 7.84 1.78
C ARG A 60 -3.03 7.76 2.61
N ARG A 61 -4.13 7.21 2.07
CA ARG A 61 -5.37 7.02 2.87
C ARG A 61 -5.17 6.05 4.02
N ILE A 62 -4.43 4.96 3.80
CA ILE A 62 -4.16 3.97 4.86
C ILE A 62 -3.34 4.63 5.97
N LYS A 63 -2.28 5.36 5.62
CA LYS A 63 -1.44 6.07 6.59
C LYS A 63 -2.20 7.18 7.31
N TYR A 64 -3.04 7.93 6.59
CA TYR A 64 -3.91 8.94 7.18
C TYR A 64 -4.89 8.32 8.19
N ARG A 65 -5.52 7.18 7.84
CA ARG A 65 -6.41 6.44 8.75
C ARG A 65 -5.68 5.88 9.98
N GLN A 66 -4.39 5.58 9.87
CA GLN A 66 -3.57 5.17 11.01
C GLN A 66 -3.14 6.36 11.89
N CYS A 67 -2.85 7.51 11.30
CA CYS A 67 -2.37 8.69 12.03
C CYS A 67 -3.48 9.59 12.59
N SER A 68 -4.65 9.66 11.94
CA SER A 68 -5.81 10.37 12.49
C SER A 68 -6.63 9.42 13.36
N PRO A 69 -6.66 9.59 14.70
CA PRO A 69 -7.76 9.05 15.48
C PRO A 69 -9.07 9.67 14.95
N PRO A 70 -10.20 8.94 14.96
CA PRO A 70 -11.49 9.53 14.64
C PRO A 70 -11.71 10.71 15.59
N LEU A 71 -11.71 11.93 15.04
CA LEU A 71 -12.14 13.13 15.74
C LEU A 71 -13.63 12.93 16.05
N PHE A 72 -13.93 12.59 17.30
CA PHE A 72 -15.26 12.69 17.90
C PHE A 72 -15.56 14.16 18.19
#